data_AF-A0A0C9R557-F1
#
_entry.id   AF-A0A0C9R557-F1
#
_cell.length_a   1.000
_cell.length_b   1.000
_cell.length_c   1.000
_cell.angle_alpha   90.00
_cell.angle_beta   90.00
_cell.angle_gamma   90.00
#
_symmetry.space_group_name_H-M   'P 1'
#
loop_
_entity.id
_entity.type
_entity.pdbx_description
1 polymer ?
#
loop_
_entity_poly.entity_id
_entity_poly.type
_entity_poly.pdbx_seq_one_letter_code
_entity_poly.pdbx_strand_id
1 'polypeptide(L)'
;MDRLPQLLKYYQNCLKVSLCEEWRKIREVSMEDNVTSWLNTFYDKLLLEWQDQVKWCNQVFSTSSTVTLIDIYADVLCSLDPSIHDTITGALKYLSPPLQLDLLIELKKITQNFARNLNASLEISPIHLKSEDKLLALAQSIYSPYVVPVSKYSTYESGQLSENLSSIETNHESLSDTINSLSLSVSRAIDHANQANKRCKLFTESCGYPGLLKSLNTYFLQYLDRFISCMKQLEKRKTKHDDWNLFQMCLTLMQIIGDFLVQIEEFEKTLVVSIVEASNKLQSGTAGSFSKFKILLLTPNGRQEFDKLVKSLNQNEEKTLLASVIESIYKLCADLHHTTYEVIFAPIFTQLVLIQRAPAWFGDGAKVQGLSSDLPDYSFAPQEYITQVGQYLMTLPQHLEPFLLRDNPSLVHALRAADAQYTQGSAEGGFTATLLGIVAKGTCQMFQDQALGICELNTGACKQLATDIDYLGNVLEELGLPLSDNLQQMSTLLRLSPEDYQSGSSGCNARIVAAVRQMRNIASSG
;
A
#
# COMPACT_ATOMS: atom_id res chain seq x y z
N MET A 1 -12.03 -71.70 -16.11
CA MET A 1 -12.10 -70.37 -16.76
C MET A 1 -11.39 -69.32 -15.90
N ASP A 2 -10.26 -69.66 -15.26
CA ASP A 2 -9.68 -68.85 -14.16
C ASP A 2 -8.39 -68.08 -14.52
N ARG A 3 -8.08 -67.93 -15.82
CA ARG A 3 -6.86 -67.22 -16.27
C ARG A 3 -7.10 -65.76 -16.67
N LEU A 4 -8.34 -65.28 -16.70
CA LEU A 4 -8.67 -63.90 -17.06
C LEU A 4 -7.96 -62.86 -16.18
N PRO A 5 -7.89 -63.01 -14.84
CA PRO A 5 -7.16 -62.06 -14.00
C PRO A 5 -5.65 -62.03 -14.29
N GLN A 6 -5.06 -63.18 -14.63
CA GLN A 6 -3.64 -63.29 -14.97
C GLN A 6 -3.34 -62.63 -16.32
N LEU A 7 -4.22 -62.81 -17.30
CA LEU A 7 -4.12 -62.16 -18.61
C LEU A 7 -4.25 -60.65 -18.50
N LEU A 8 -5.20 -60.16 -17.70
CA LEU A 8 -5.41 -58.73 -17.48
C LEU A 8 -4.21 -58.08 -16.79
N LYS A 9 -3.62 -58.77 -15.79
CA LYS A 9 -2.38 -58.31 -15.14
C LYS A 9 -1.19 -58.30 -16.09
N TYR A 10 -1.05 -59.30 -16.96
CA TYR A 10 0.00 -59.33 -17.96
C TYR A 10 -0.15 -58.17 -18.96
N TYR A 11 -1.37 -57.95 -19.47
CA TYR A 11 -1.68 -56.82 -20.34
C TYR A 11 -1.36 -55.46 -19.69
N GLN A 12 -1.79 -55.24 -18.45
CA GLN A 12 -1.48 -54.03 -17.67
C GLN A 12 0.03 -53.77 -17.62
N ASN A 13 0.82 -54.80 -17.31
CA ASN A 13 2.28 -54.68 -17.23
C ASN A 13 2.91 -54.36 -18.59
N CYS A 14 2.49 -55.04 -19.66
CA CYS A 14 3.03 -54.81 -21.00
C CYS A 14 2.75 -53.37 -21.49
N LEU A 15 1.49 -52.91 -21.34
CA LEU A 15 1.13 -51.55 -21.76
C LEU A 15 1.89 -50.51 -20.94
N LYS A 16 1.98 -50.70 -19.61
CA LYS A 16 2.75 -49.83 -18.72
C LYS A 16 4.20 -49.70 -19.16
N VAL A 17 4.90 -50.83 -19.35
CA VAL A 17 6.31 -50.85 -19.75
C VAL A 17 6.51 -50.14 -21.09
N SER A 18 5.65 -50.44 -22.07
CA SER A 18 5.69 -49.80 -23.40
C SER A 18 5.58 -48.28 -23.31
N LEU A 19 4.60 -47.76 -22.55
CA LEU A 19 4.39 -46.32 -22.38
C LEU A 19 5.53 -45.65 -21.61
N CYS A 20 6.08 -46.29 -20.58
CA CYS A 20 7.25 -45.79 -19.85
C CYS A 20 8.51 -45.76 -20.73
N GLU A 21 8.70 -46.74 -21.61
CA GLU A 21 9.80 -46.75 -22.58
C GLU A 21 9.66 -45.64 -23.62
N GLU A 22 8.43 -45.36 -24.07
CA GLU A 22 8.17 -44.27 -25.01
C GLU A 22 8.56 -42.90 -24.44
N TRP A 23 8.27 -42.66 -23.15
CA TRP A 23 8.74 -41.45 -22.46
C TRP A 23 10.27 -41.31 -22.48
N ARG A 24 11.01 -42.41 -22.26
CA ARG A 24 12.48 -42.39 -22.33
C ARG A 24 12.96 -42.10 -23.74
N LYS A 25 12.38 -42.76 -24.74
CA LYS A 25 12.73 -42.57 -26.15
C LYS A 25 12.54 -41.13 -26.61
N ILE A 26 11.42 -40.48 -26.26
CA ILE A 26 11.15 -39.08 -26.62
C ILE A 26 12.27 -38.17 -26.12
N ARG A 27 12.76 -38.42 -24.90
CA ARG A 27 13.83 -37.62 -24.29
C ARG A 27 15.23 -37.93 -24.85
N GLU A 28 15.47 -39.16 -25.28
CA GLU A 28 16.74 -39.59 -25.88
C GLU A 28 16.88 -39.13 -27.33
N VAL A 29 15.82 -39.20 -28.12
CA VAL A 29 15.83 -38.85 -29.56
C VAL A 29 15.85 -37.32 -29.75
N SER A 30 15.19 -36.58 -28.88
CA SER A 30 15.04 -35.13 -28.99
C SER A 30 15.92 -34.38 -27.99
N MET A 31 17.23 -34.63 -27.97
CA MET A 31 18.14 -33.97 -27.00
C MET A 31 18.25 -32.44 -27.20
N GLU A 32 17.93 -31.92 -28.40
CA GLU A 32 17.91 -30.48 -28.70
C GLU A 32 16.58 -29.80 -28.30
N ASP A 33 15.53 -30.59 -28.06
CA ASP A 33 14.22 -30.08 -27.69
C ASP A 33 14.15 -29.71 -26.19
N ASN A 34 13.22 -28.83 -25.86
CA ASN A 34 12.96 -28.44 -24.47
C ASN A 34 11.87 -29.31 -23.82
N VAL A 35 11.71 -29.16 -22.49
CA VAL A 35 10.70 -29.89 -21.70
C VAL A 35 9.27 -29.69 -22.24
N THR A 36 8.98 -28.52 -22.81
CA THR A 36 7.70 -28.19 -23.43
C THR A 36 7.40 -29.10 -24.62
N SER A 37 8.37 -29.29 -25.53
CA SER A 37 8.24 -30.21 -26.68
C SER A 37 8.03 -31.65 -26.20
N TRP A 38 8.90 -32.14 -25.31
CA TRP A 38 8.82 -33.51 -24.79
C TRP A 38 7.45 -33.82 -24.18
N LEU A 39 6.91 -32.89 -23.39
CA LEU A 39 5.62 -33.07 -22.73
C LEU A 39 4.45 -33.08 -23.72
N ASN A 40 4.46 -32.19 -24.71
CA ASN A 40 3.46 -32.20 -25.79
C ASN A 40 3.47 -33.53 -26.55
N THR A 41 4.65 -33.95 -27.04
CA THR A 41 4.78 -35.19 -27.81
C THR A 41 4.31 -36.40 -27.00
N PHE A 42 4.70 -36.48 -25.73
CA PHE A 42 4.30 -37.59 -24.87
C PHE A 42 2.79 -37.62 -24.61
N TYR A 43 2.18 -36.47 -24.33
CA TYR A 43 0.72 -36.39 -24.12
C TYR A 43 -0.08 -36.68 -25.38
N ASP A 44 0.38 -36.26 -26.55
CA ASP A 44 -0.25 -36.62 -27.83
C ASP A 44 -0.18 -38.14 -28.07
N LYS A 45 0.98 -38.76 -27.79
CA LYS A 45 1.14 -40.22 -27.85
C LYS A 45 0.20 -40.94 -26.88
N LEU A 46 0.07 -40.46 -25.64
CA LEU A 46 -0.84 -41.03 -24.66
C LEU A 46 -2.32 -40.94 -25.10
N LEU A 47 -2.72 -39.84 -25.74
CA LEU A 47 -4.10 -39.69 -26.26
C LEU A 47 -4.37 -40.61 -27.44
N LEU A 48 -3.41 -40.76 -28.37
CA LEU A 48 -3.53 -41.68 -29.51
C LEU A 48 -3.62 -43.13 -29.02
N GLU A 49 -2.71 -43.53 -28.13
CA GLU A 49 -2.70 -44.87 -27.55
C GLU A 49 -3.99 -45.16 -26.78
N TRP A 50 -4.54 -44.15 -26.08
CA TRP A 50 -5.80 -44.30 -25.35
C TRP A 50 -6.94 -44.70 -26.29
N GLN A 51 -7.07 -44.02 -27.44
CA GLN A 51 -8.12 -44.30 -28.41
C GLN A 51 -8.02 -45.71 -28.99
N ASP A 52 -6.80 -46.17 -29.27
CA ASP A 52 -6.57 -47.51 -29.80
C ASP A 52 -6.80 -48.60 -28.75
N GLN A 53 -6.31 -48.39 -27.52
CA GLN A 53 -6.49 -49.34 -26.43
C GLN A 53 -7.94 -49.44 -25.94
N VAL A 54 -8.72 -48.36 -25.98
CA VAL A 54 -10.17 -48.44 -25.68
C VAL A 54 -10.89 -49.31 -26.70
N LYS A 55 -10.63 -49.13 -28.00
CA LYS A 55 -11.22 -49.95 -29.07
C LYS A 55 -10.83 -51.43 -28.91
N TRP A 56 -9.55 -51.69 -28.69
CA TRP A 56 -9.03 -53.04 -28.52
C TRP A 56 -9.57 -53.72 -27.26
N CYS A 57 -9.54 -53.04 -26.11
CA CYS A 57 -10.03 -53.59 -24.86
C CYS A 57 -11.54 -53.87 -24.91
N ASN A 58 -12.34 -53.07 -25.60
CA ASN A 58 -13.77 -53.34 -25.75
C ASN A 58 -14.06 -54.59 -26.62
N GLN A 59 -13.15 -54.94 -27.54
CA GLN A 59 -13.25 -56.17 -28.33
C GLN A 59 -12.82 -57.41 -27.54
N VAL A 60 -11.82 -57.27 -26.67
CA VAL A 60 -11.19 -58.40 -25.96
C VAL A 60 -11.77 -58.62 -24.56
N PHE A 61 -12.14 -57.56 -23.85
CA PHE A 61 -12.65 -57.57 -22.47
C PHE A 61 -14.07 -56.98 -22.41
N SER A 62 -15.05 -57.82 -22.15
CA SER A 62 -16.48 -57.51 -22.33
C SER A 62 -17.13 -56.63 -21.25
N THR A 63 -16.47 -56.29 -20.13
CA THR A 63 -17.15 -55.61 -19.00
C THR A 63 -16.30 -54.68 -18.10
N SER A 64 -14.98 -54.52 -18.31
CA SER A 64 -14.13 -53.69 -17.41
C SER A 64 -12.93 -52.99 -18.07
N SER A 65 -12.97 -52.80 -19.39
CA SER A 65 -11.90 -52.23 -20.22
C SER A 65 -11.47 -50.82 -19.78
N THR A 66 -12.39 -49.84 -19.77
CA THR A 66 -12.05 -48.42 -19.55
C THR A 66 -11.53 -48.15 -18.14
N VAL A 67 -12.11 -48.80 -17.13
CA VAL A 67 -11.67 -48.66 -15.73
C VAL A 67 -10.24 -49.19 -15.56
N THR A 68 -9.91 -50.29 -16.23
CA THR A 68 -8.56 -50.86 -16.21
C THR A 68 -7.55 -49.93 -16.86
N LEU A 69 -7.92 -49.28 -17.98
CA LEU A 69 -7.07 -48.30 -18.67
C LEU A 69 -6.83 -47.05 -17.81
N ILE A 70 -7.83 -46.57 -17.07
CA ILE A 70 -7.68 -45.45 -16.11
C ILE A 70 -6.60 -45.78 -15.07
N ASP A 71 -6.67 -46.99 -14.48
CA ASP A 71 -5.70 -47.42 -13.48
C ASP A 71 -4.29 -47.53 -14.08
N ILE A 72 -4.17 -48.08 -15.31
CA ILE A 72 -2.87 -48.17 -16.02
C ILE A 72 -2.30 -46.77 -16.27
N TYR A 73 -3.10 -45.83 -16.78
CA TYR A 73 -2.62 -44.47 -17.09
C TYR A 73 -2.19 -43.71 -15.83
N ALA A 74 -2.94 -43.85 -14.74
CA ALA A 74 -2.55 -43.31 -13.45
C ALA A 74 -1.19 -43.89 -12.99
N ASP A 75 -1.04 -45.20 -13.06
CA ASP A 75 0.20 -45.90 -12.67
C ASP A 75 1.39 -45.55 -13.58
N VAL A 76 1.18 -45.43 -14.90
CA VAL A 76 2.21 -44.99 -15.86
C VAL A 76 2.72 -43.61 -15.49
N LEU A 77 1.83 -42.64 -15.30
CA LEU A 77 2.21 -41.26 -14.95
C LEU A 77 2.98 -41.17 -13.62
N CYS A 78 2.66 -42.04 -12.65
CA CYS A 78 3.39 -42.13 -11.39
C CYS A 78 4.71 -42.91 -11.49
N SER A 79 4.89 -43.75 -12.51
CA SER A 79 6.06 -44.65 -12.65
C SER A 79 7.10 -44.18 -13.67
N LEU A 80 6.92 -42.99 -14.26
CA LEU A 80 7.88 -42.44 -15.22
C LEU A 80 9.25 -42.21 -14.55
N ASP A 81 10.31 -42.64 -15.22
CA ASP A 81 11.69 -42.47 -14.78
C ASP A 81 12.56 -41.92 -15.92
N PRO A 82 13.12 -40.71 -15.78
CA PRO A 82 12.87 -39.76 -14.70
C PRO A 82 11.43 -39.24 -14.73
N SER A 83 10.91 -38.82 -13.58
CA SER A 83 9.54 -38.32 -13.50
C SER A 83 9.38 -37.00 -14.26
N ILE A 84 8.13 -36.65 -14.61
CA ILE A 84 7.82 -35.33 -15.17
C ILE A 84 8.25 -34.24 -14.18
N HIS A 85 8.05 -34.46 -12.88
CA HIS A 85 8.47 -33.51 -11.83
C HIS A 85 9.99 -33.27 -11.82
N ASP A 86 10.79 -34.33 -11.93
CA ASP A 86 12.25 -34.23 -11.95
C ASP A 86 12.73 -33.49 -13.20
N THR A 87 12.06 -33.75 -14.33
CA THR A 87 12.35 -33.09 -15.61
C THR A 87 12.05 -31.59 -15.54
N ILE A 88 10.90 -31.20 -14.98
CA ILE A 88 10.55 -29.79 -14.73
C ILE A 88 11.56 -29.15 -13.80
N THR A 89 11.85 -29.79 -12.66
CA THR A 89 12.79 -29.27 -11.66
C THR A 89 14.19 -29.10 -12.23
N GLY A 90 14.63 -30.01 -13.10
CA GLY A 90 15.89 -29.90 -13.83
C GLY A 90 15.94 -28.66 -14.72
N ALA A 91 14.88 -28.39 -15.49
CA ALA A 91 14.80 -27.22 -16.36
C ALA A 91 14.77 -25.89 -15.59
N LEU A 92 14.05 -25.83 -14.46
CA LEU A 92 13.91 -24.60 -13.68
C LEU A 92 15.24 -24.11 -13.06
N LYS A 93 16.19 -25.01 -12.76
CA LYS A 93 17.46 -24.67 -12.10
C LYS A 93 18.32 -23.67 -12.86
N TYR A 94 18.19 -23.64 -14.19
CA TYR A 94 19.03 -22.80 -15.07
C TYR A 94 18.34 -21.52 -15.52
N LEU A 95 17.10 -21.28 -15.08
CA LEU A 95 16.28 -20.16 -15.50
C LEU A 95 16.26 -19.07 -14.42
N SER A 96 16.22 -17.80 -14.87
CA SER A 96 15.92 -16.67 -13.99
C SER A 96 14.49 -16.76 -13.45
N PRO A 97 14.19 -16.15 -12.29
CA PRO A 97 12.85 -16.17 -11.69
C PRO A 97 11.68 -15.88 -12.65
N PRO A 98 11.75 -14.93 -13.60
CA PRO A 98 10.66 -14.71 -14.54
C PRO A 98 10.40 -15.87 -15.48
N LEU A 99 11.47 -16.38 -16.06
CA LEU A 99 11.41 -17.48 -17.01
C LEU A 99 10.94 -18.77 -16.34
N GLN A 100 11.16 -18.92 -15.03
CA GLN A 100 10.63 -20.04 -14.26
C GLN A 100 9.09 -20.05 -14.24
N LEU A 101 8.43 -18.91 -13.98
CA LEU A 101 6.96 -18.85 -13.98
C LEU A 101 6.37 -19.00 -15.37
N ASP A 102 6.97 -18.38 -16.37
CA ASP A 102 6.51 -18.47 -17.76
C ASP A 102 6.53 -19.92 -18.26
N LEU A 103 7.63 -20.64 -18.01
CA LEU A 103 7.75 -22.06 -18.33
C LEU A 103 6.71 -22.89 -17.56
N LEU A 104 6.54 -22.64 -16.27
CA LEU A 104 5.56 -23.36 -15.44
C LEU A 104 4.12 -23.17 -15.93
N ILE A 105 3.75 -21.96 -16.35
CA ILE A 105 2.44 -21.64 -16.93
C ILE A 105 2.26 -22.38 -18.26
N GLU A 106 3.28 -22.39 -19.11
CA GLU A 106 3.25 -23.08 -20.40
C GLU A 106 3.04 -24.60 -20.23
N LEU A 107 3.86 -25.24 -19.40
CA LEU A 107 3.78 -26.68 -19.12
C LEU A 107 2.44 -27.06 -18.48
N LYS A 108 1.93 -26.22 -17.58
CA LYS A 108 0.62 -26.39 -16.96
C LYS A 108 -0.51 -26.32 -18.00
N LYS A 109 -0.44 -25.39 -18.96
CA LYS A 109 -1.41 -25.27 -20.06
C LYS A 109 -1.41 -26.50 -20.96
N ILE A 110 -0.24 -27.05 -21.28
CA ILE A 110 -0.10 -28.30 -22.04
C ILE A 110 -0.77 -29.46 -21.31
N THR A 111 -0.48 -29.59 -20.01
CA THR A 111 -1.09 -30.62 -19.14
C THR A 111 -2.61 -30.47 -19.04
N GLN A 112 -3.11 -29.24 -18.98
CA GLN A 112 -4.55 -28.98 -18.96
C GLN A 112 -5.24 -29.34 -20.27
N ASN A 113 -4.60 -29.10 -21.42
CA ASN A 113 -5.13 -29.52 -22.70
C ASN A 113 -5.22 -31.04 -22.81
N PHE A 114 -4.17 -31.76 -22.39
CA PHE A 114 -4.17 -33.21 -22.27
C PHE A 114 -5.31 -33.71 -21.37
N ALA A 115 -5.41 -33.17 -20.15
CA ALA A 115 -6.44 -33.54 -19.19
C ALA A 115 -7.87 -33.31 -19.73
N ARG A 116 -8.12 -32.19 -20.42
CA ARG A 116 -9.41 -31.86 -21.02
C ARG A 116 -9.77 -32.81 -22.15
N ASN A 117 -8.81 -33.13 -23.04
CA ASN A 117 -9.02 -34.05 -24.16
C ASN A 117 -9.28 -35.48 -23.67
N LEU A 118 -8.56 -35.91 -22.63
CA LEU A 118 -8.76 -37.20 -22.00
C LEU A 118 -10.14 -37.27 -21.31
N ASN A 119 -10.53 -36.23 -20.56
CA ASN A 119 -11.85 -36.16 -19.93
C ASN A 119 -12.99 -36.18 -20.96
N ALA A 120 -12.89 -35.42 -22.06
CA ALA A 120 -13.86 -35.45 -23.14
C ALA A 120 -13.99 -36.85 -23.77
N SER A 121 -12.86 -37.56 -23.94
CA SER A 121 -12.84 -38.93 -24.45
C SER A 121 -13.49 -39.92 -23.48
N LEU A 122 -13.39 -39.68 -22.16
CA LEU A 122 -14.02 -40.48 -21.12
C LEU A 122 -15.54 -40.25 -21.06
N GLU A 123 -16.00 -39.02 -21.25
CA GLU A 123 -17.44 -38.67 -21.26
C GLU A 123 -18.20 -39.30 -22.45
N ILE A 124 -17.55 -39.49 -23.59
CA ILE A 124 -18.14 -40.13 -24.78
C ILE A 124 -18.29 -41.65 -24.59
N SER A 125 -17.60 -42.25 -23.62
CA SER A 125 -17.64 -43.70 -23.40
C SER A 125 -19.03 -44.16 -22.95
N PRO A 126 -19.63 -45.18 -23.59
CA PRO A 126 -21.01 -45.63 -23.30
C PRO A 126 -21.17 -46.23 -21.90
N ILE A 127 -20.04 -46.55 -21.23
CA ILE A 127 -20.02 -46.95 -19.83
C ILE A 127 -19.95 -45.66 -19.01
N HIS A 128 -21.08 -45.18 -18.49
CA HIS A 128 -21.08 -44.19 -17.43
C HIS A 128 -20.19 -44.70 -16.30
N LEU A 129 -18.99 -44.16 -16.22
CA LEU A 129 -17.95 -44.59 -15.29
C LEU A 129 -18.37 -44.09 -13.91
N LYS A 130 -19.08 -44.93 -13.15
CA LYS A 130 -19.57 -44.62 -11.79
C LYS A 130 -18.47 -44.52 -10.74
N SER A 131 -17.21 -44.73 -11.11
CA SER A 131 -16.06 -44.69 -10.20
C SER A 131 -15.37 -43.33 -10.22
N GLU A 132 -16.03 -42.32 -9.62
CA GLU A 132 -15.52 -40.96 -9.49
C GLU A 132 -14.14 -40.93 -8.80
N ASP A 133 -13.90 -41.84 -7.85
CA ASP A 133 -12.62 -42.00 -7.15
C ASP A 133 -11.46 -42.36 -8.08
N LYS A 134 -11.69 -43.20 -9.10
CA LYS A 134 -10.66 -43.59 -10.07
C LYS A 134 -10.35 -42.48 -11.05
N LEU A 135 -11.38 -41.75 -11.49
CA LEU A 135 -11.21 -40.54 -12.30
C LEU A 135 -10.43 -39.48 -11.53
N LEU A 136 -10.68 -39.34 -10.22
CA LEU A 136 -9.94 -38.44 -9.35
C LEU A 136 -8.48 -38.90 -9.22
N ALA A 137 -8.20 -40.18 -9.02
CA ALA A 137 -6.84 -40.71 -8.95
C ALA A 137 -6.04 -40.47 -10.24
N LEU A 138 -6.67 -40.64 -11.41
CA LEU A 138 -6.06 -40.31 -12.69
C LEU A 138 -5.79 -38.80 -12.82
N ALA A 139 -6.75 -37.95 -12.47
CA ALA A 139 -6.57 -36.51 -12.48
C ALA A 139 -5.44 -36.06 -11.51
N GLN A 140 -5.34 -36.69 -10.33
CA GLN A 140 -4.26 -36.46 -9.37
C GLN A 140 -2.90 -36.86 -9.97
N SER A 141 -2.84 -37.99 -10.68
CA SER A 141 -1.60 -38.46 -11.32
C SER A 141 -1.12 -37.46 -12.38
N ILE A 142 -2.03 -36.93 -13.19
CA ILE A 142 -1.75 -35.92 -14.23
C ILE A 142 -1.22 -34.60 -13.64
N TYR A 143 -1.81 -34.14 -12.53
CA TYR A 143 -1.43 -32.87 -11.92
C TYR A 143 -0.38 -32.96 -10.82
N SER A 144 0.01 -34.18 -10.42
CA SER A 144 1.04 -34.44 -9.42
C SER A 144 2.36 -33.67 -9.65
N PRO A 145 2.85 -33.48 -10.89
CA PRO A 145 4.12 -32.77 -11.11
C PRO A 145 4.09 -31.30 -10.67
N TYR A 146 2.90 -30.71 -10.58
CA TYR A 146 2.68 -29.29 -10.28
C TYR A 146 2.37 -29.01 -8.81
N VAL A 147 2.11 -30.04 -7.98
CA VAL A 147 1.78 -29.84 -6.56
C VAL A 147 2.91 -29.12 -5.81
N VAL A 148 4.16 -29.55 -6.03
CA VAL A 148 5.32 -28.92 -5.39
C VAL A 148 5.56 -27.51 -5.94
N PRO A 149 5.62 -27.27 -7.26
CA PRO A 149 5.69 -25.91 -7.81
C PRO A 149 4.59 -24.95 -7.31
N VAL A 150 3.33 -25.41 -7.22
CA VAL A 150 2.22 -24.60 -6.69
C VAL A 150 2.42 -24.31 -5.20
N SER A 151 2.90 -25.26 -4.40
CA SER A 151 3.22 -25.01 -2.98
C SER A 151 4.33 -23.98 -2.79
N LYS A 152 5.21 -23.83 -3.78
CA LYS A 152 6.31 -22.84 -3.81
C LYS A 152 5.96 -21.57 -4.59
N TYR A 153 4.70 -21.40 -5.00
CA TYR A 153 4.27 -20.28 -5.85
C TYR A 153 4.69 -18.92 -5.30
N SER A 154 4.58 -18.70 -3.99
CA SER A 154 5.02 -17.45 -3.35
C SER A 154 6.51 -17.15 -3.59
N THR A 155 7.37 -18.18 -3.62
CA THR A 155 8.81 -17.98 -3.89
C THR A 155 9.05 -17.53 -5.32
N TYR A 156 8.39 -18.17 -6.29
CA TYR A 156 8.50 -17.83 -7.70
C TYR A 156 7.95 -16.43 -7.98
N GLU A 157 6.77 -16.10 -7.45
CA GLU A 157 6.13 -14.80 -7.65
C GLU A 157 6.90 -13.68 -6.94
N SER A 158 7.45 -13.93 -5.75
CA SER A 158 8.34 -12.97 -5.09
C SER A 158 9.62 -12.69 -5.89
N GLY A 159 10.19 -13.70 -6.55
CA GLY A 159 11.33 -13.52 -7.46
C GLY A 159 10.97 -12.62 -8.65
N GLN A 160 9.85 -12.89 -9.32
CA GLN A 160 9.34 -12.06 -10.42
C GLN A 160 9.09 -10.61 -9.97
N LEU A 161 8.40 -10.42 -8.85
CA LEU A 161 8.04 -9.10 -8.32
C LEU A 161 9.29 -8.32 -7.91
N SER A 162 10.32 -8.99 -7.39
CA SER A 162 11.61 -8.37 -7.06
C SER A 162 12.33 -7.85 -8.31
N GLU A 163 12.33 -8.61 -9.41
CA GLU A 163 12.92 -8.15 -10.67
C GLU A 163 12.13 -6.98 -11.27
N ASN A 164 10.79 -7.07 -11.26
CA ASN A 164 9.92 -5.97 -11.67
C ASN A 164 10.20 -4.71 -10.84
N LEU A 165 10.36 -4.86 -9.52
CA LEU A 165 10.71 -3.74 -8.64
C LEU A 165 12.06 -3.14 -9.01
N SER A 166 13.07 -3.97 -9.28
CA SER A 166 14.40 -3.48 -9.66
C SER A 166 14.40 -2.67 -10.96
N SER A 167 13.47 -2.96 -11.88
CA SER A 167 13.30 -2.23 -13.15
C SER A 167 12.66 -0.84 -13.00
N ILE A 168 12.11 -0.54 -11.83
CA ILE A 168 11.58 0.78 -11.51
C ILE A 168 12.75 1.62 -10.99
N GLU A 169 13.18 2.61 -11.75
CA GLU A 169 14.22 3.56 -11.32
C GLU A 169 13.56 4.83 -10.79
N THR A 170 13.85 5.18 -9.54
CA THR A 170 13.28 6.39 -8.89
C THR A 170 14.35 7.34 -8.35
N ASN A 171 15.61 6.91 -8.31
CA ASN A 171 16.68 7.69 -7.71
C ASN A 171 17.32 8.59 -8.76
N HIS A 172 17.20 9.91 -8.57
CA HIS A 172 17.82 10.92 -9.42
C HIS A 172 18.66 11.89 -8.57
N GLU A 173 19.56 12.65 -9.21
CA GLU A 173 20.41 13.64 -8.52
C GLU A 173 19.59 14.74 -7.85
N SER A 174 18.50 15.16 -8.51
CA SER A 174 17.57 16.15 -7.96
C SER A 174 16.41 15.46 -7.25
N LEU A 175 16.01 16.00 -6.09
CA LEU A 175 14.84 15.49 -5.36
C LEU A 175 13.54 15.77 -6.13
N SER A 176 13.47 16.86 -6.90
CA SER A 176 12.28 17.16 -7.71
C SER A 176 12.09 16.06 -8.78
N ASP A 177 13.18 15.63 -9.42
CA ASP A 177 13.13 14.53 -10.40
C ASP A 177 12.82 13.20 -9.73
N THR A 178 13.33 12.98 -8.51
CA THR A 178 12.98 11.80 -7.69
C THR A 178 11.48 11.76 -7.38
N ILE A 179 10.87 12.88 -6.98
CA ILE A 179 9.44 12.99 -6.71
C ILE A 179 8.62 12.77 -7.99
N ASN A 180 9.02 13.37 -9.11
CA ASN A 180 8.35 13.18 -10.40
C ASN A 180 8.44 11.73 -10.89
N SER A 181 9.60 11.10 -10.75
CA SER A 181 9.81 9.69 -11.09
C SER A 181 8.98 8.76 -10.20
N LEU A 182 8.90 9.07 -8.90
CA LEU A 182 7.99 8.35 -7.98
C LEU A 182 6.54 8.43 -8.44
N SER A 183 6.06 9.62 -8.81
CA SER A 183 4.71 9.83 -9.35
C SER A 183 4.41 8.91 -10.55
N LEU A 184 5.31 8.87 -11.53
CA LEU A 184 5.15 8.03 -12.72
C LEU A 184 5.29 6.52 -12.43
N SER A 185 5.94 6.16 -11.32
CA SER A 185 6.17 4.77 -10.95
C SER A 185 4.97 4.08 -10.29
N VAL A 186 4.02 4.84 -9.73
CA VAL A 186 2.87 4.30 -8.97
C VAL A 186 2.04 3.36 -9.84
N SER A 187 1.60 3.82 -11.02
CA SER A 187 0.79 3.00 -11.93
C SER A 187 1.53 1.75 -12.38
N ARG A 188 2.85 1.84 -12.63
CA ARG A 188 3.68 0.67 -12.98
C ARG A 188 3.73 -0.35 -11.85
N ALA A 189 3.86 0.10 -10.60
CA ALA A 189 3.89 -0.80 -9.46
C ALA A 189 2.55 -1.58 -9.31
N ILE A 190 1.43 -0.88 -9.50
CA ILE A 190 0.09 -1.47 -9.48
C ILE A 190 -0.13 -2.41 -10.68
N ASP A 191 0.35 -2.06 -11.86
CA ASP A 191 0.30 -2.94 -13.04
C ASP A 191 1.05 -4.26 -12.82
N HIS A 192 2.23 -4.22 -12.19
CA HIS A 192 2.96 -5.44 -11.84
C HIS A 192 2.19 -6.31 -10.85
N ALA A 193 1.49 -5.72 -9.88
CA ALA A 193 0.63 -6.43 -8.94
C ALA A 193 -0.61 -7.03 -9.63
N ASN A 194 -1.22 -6.31 -10.57
CA ASN A 194 -2.31 -6.81 -11.42
C ASN A 194 -1.87 -7.99 -12.29
N GLN A 195 -0.67 -7.93 -12.86
CA GLN A 195 -0.10 -9.05 -13.60
C GLN A 195 0.17 -10.26 -12.69
N ALA A 196 0.61 -10.05 -11.45
CA ALA A 196 0.79 -11.12 -10.46
C ALA A 196 -0.53 -11.83 -10.15
N ASN A 197 -1.62 -11.08 -9.97
CA ASN A 197 -2.96 -11.65 -9.82
C ASN A 197 -3.36 -12.51 -11.03
N LYS A 198 -3.10 -12.03 -12.26
CA LYS A 198 -3.35 -12.81 -13.49
C LYS A 198 -2.52 -14.10 -13.55
N ARG A 199 -1.21 -14.03 -13.26
CA ARG A 199 -0.32 -15.20 -13.23
C ARG A 199 -0.75 -16.23 -12.19
N CYS A 200 -1.18 -15.79 -11.01
CA CYS A 200 -1.71 -16.66 -9.96
C CYS A 200 -2.91 -17.47 -10.48
N LYS A 201 -3.86 -16.81 -11.15
CA LYS A 201 -5.02 -17.48 -11.76
C LYS A 201 -4.60 -18.51 -12.81
N LEU A 202 -3.69 -18.13 -13.72
CA LEU A 202 -3.24 -18.97 -14.84
C LEU A 202 -2.47 -20.22 -14.37
N PHE A 203 -1.52 -20.07 -13.46
CA PHE A 203 -0.66 -21.18 -13.04
C PHE A 203 -1.35 -22.09 -12.01
N THR A 204 -1.96 -21.48 -10.99
CA THR A 204 -2.42 -22.21 -9.80
C THR A 204 -3.90 -22.58 -9.85
N GLU A 205 -4.62 -22.23 -10.93
CA GLU A 205 -6.09 -22.32 -11.00
C GLU A 205 -6.74 -21.63 -9.79
N SER A 206 -6.18 -20.46 -9.43
CA SER A 206 -6.61 -19.64 -8.29
C SER A 206 -6.43 -20.27 -6.90
N CYS A 207 -5.74 -21.39 -6.79
CA CYS A 207 -5.44 -22.02 -5.51
C CYS A 207 -4.31 -21.31 -4.74
N GLY A 208 -3.49 -20.53 -5.44
CA GLY A 208 -2.26 -19.91 -4.92
C GLY A 208 -2.43 -18.58 -4.19
N TYR A 209 -3.65 -18.08 -3.96
CA TYR A 209 -3.88 -16.77 -3.34
C TYR A 209 -3.22 -16.56 -1.98
N PRO A 210 -3.18 -17.53 -1.04
CA PRO A 210 -2.44 -17.36 0.20
C PRO A 210 -0.96 -17.01 -0.03
N GLY A 211 -0.34 -17.66 -1.01
CA GLY A 211 1.03 -17.37 -1.43
C GLY A 211 1.17 -16.03 -2.15
N LEU A 212 0.22 -15.69 -3.02
CA LEU A 212 0.19 -14.40 -3.71
C LEU A 212 0.13 -13.23 -2.74
N LEU A 213 -0.76 -13.28 -1.74
CA LEU A 213 -0.93 -12.21 -0.75
C LEU A 213 0.35 -11.99 0.06
N LYS A 214 1.08 -13.07 0.40
CA LYS A 214 2.39 -12.95 1.04
C LYS A 214 3.39 -12.22 0.14
N SER A 215 3.46 -12.61 -1.14
CA SER A 215 4.39 -12.00 -2.10
C SER A 215 4.05 -10.53 -2.40
N LEU A 216 2.77 -10.18 -2.52
CA LEU A 216 2.29 -8.81 -2.73
C LEU A 216 2.57 -7.90 -1.52
N ASN A 217 2.35 -8.40 -0.30
CA ASN A 217 2.68 -7.65 0.92
C ASN A 217 4.17 -7.31 0.95
N THR A 218 5.05 -8.28 0.72
CA THR A 218 6.50 -8.03 0.66
C THR A 218 6.86 -7.04 -0.45
N TYR A 219 6.28 -7.20 -1.63
CA TYR A 219 6.53 -6.31 -2.78
C TYR A 219 6.17 -4.85 -2.49
N PHE A 220 4.97 -4.58 -1.98
CA PHE A 220 4.54 -3.21 -1.71
C PHE A 220 5.29 -2.57 -0.55
N LEU A 221 5.66 -3.33 0.49
CA LEU A 221 6.51 -2.83 1.57
C LEU A 221 7.90 -2.43 1.05
N GLN A 222 8.50 -3.22 0.16
CA GLN A 222 9.77 -2.86 -0.48
C GLN A 222 9.64 -1.67 -1.44
N TYR A 223 8.49 -1.51 -2.10
CA TYR A 223 8.23 -0.33 -2.92
C TYR A 223 8.09 0.94 -2.06
N LEU A 224 7.45 0.84 -0.89
CA LEU A 224 7.31 1.94 0.08
C LEU A 224 8.64 2.46 0.62
N ASP A 225 9.68 1.63 0.70
CA ASP A 225 11.02 2.08 1.10
C ASP A 225 11.55 3.23 0.23
N ARG A 226 11.11 3.33 -1.03
CA ARG A 226 11.46 4.43 -1.94
C ARG A 226 10.85 5.75 -1.50
N PHE A 227 9.60 5.73 -1.07
CA PHE A 227 8.93 6.91 -0.51
C PHE A 227 9.55 7.32 0.81
N ILE A 228 9.81 6.35 1.70
CA ILE A 228 10.47 6.60 2.99
C ILE A 228 11.86 7.22 2.77
N SER A 229 12.62 6.73 1.78
CA SER A 229 13.91 7.31 1.42
C SER A 229 13.78 8.75 0.92
N CYS A 230 12.81 9.03 0.04
CA CYS A 230 12.55 10.38 -0.46
C CYS A 230 12.16 11.35 0.66
N MET A 231 11.25 10.95 1.56
CA MET A 231 10.86 11.72 2.74
C MET A 231 12.06 12.05 3.64
N LYS A 232 12.92 11.06 3.94
CA LYS A 232 14.14 11.30 4.72
C LYS A 232 15.11 12.28 4.06
N GLN A 233 15.11 12.36 2.73
CA GLN A 233 15.91 13.36 2.02
C GLN A 233 15.31 14.77 2.13
N LEU A 234 13.97 14.89 2.13
CA LEU A 234 13.28 16.16 2.40
C LEU A 234 13.53 16.65 3.83
N GLU A 235 13.42 15.77 4.83
CA GLU A 235 13.70 16.09 6.23
C GLU A 235 15.11 16.66 6.44
N LYS A 236 16.11 16.14 5.72
CA LYS A 236 17.50 16.61 5.79
C LYS A 236 17.69 18.01 5.19
N ARG A 237 16.78 18.48 4.35
CA ARG A 237 16.84 19.79 3.68
C ARG A 237 16.11 20.90 4.45
N LYS A 238 15.47 20.59 5.58
CA LYS A 238 14.77 21.59 6.42
C LYS A 238 15.70 22.75 6.77
N THR A 239 15.22 23.97 6.55
CA THR A 239 15.91 25.21 6.92
C THR A 239 15.09 25.97 7.97
N LYS A 240 15.68 27.05 8.52
CA LYS A 240 14.99 27.94 9.47
C LYS A 240 14.28 29.13 8.80
N HIS A 241 14.61 29.38 7.53
CA HIS A 241 14.00 30.43 6.71
C HIS A 241 12.89 29.84 5.83
N ASP A 242 12.14 30.70 5.16
CA ASP A 242 11.09 30.29 4.24
C ASP A 242 11.68 29.53 3.05
N ASP A 243 11.26 28.27 2.88
CA ASP A 243 11.58 27.45 1.72
C ASP A 243 10.28 26.91 1.11
N TRP A 244 9.65 27.74 0.28
CA TRP A 244 8.41 27.41 -0.39
C TRP A 244 8.56 26.24 -1.36
N ASN A 245 9.75 26.07 -1.95
CA ASN A 245 10.01 24.94 -2.83
C ASN A 245 10.01 23.62 -2.03
N LEU A 246 10.67 23.57 -0.87
CA LEU A 246 10.63 22.40 0.02
C LEU A 246 9.20 22.11 0.49
N PHE A 247 8.44 23.15 0.85
CA PHE A 247 7.03 23.01 1.23
C PHE A 247 6.19 22.38 0.11
N GLN A 248 6.30 22.89 -1.11
CA GLN A 248 5.57 22.37 -2.27
C GLN A 248 6.01 20.94 -2.63
N MET A 249 7.30 20.62 -2.47
CA MET A 249 7.79 19.24 -2.63
C MET A 249 7.18 18.29 -1.60
N CYS A 250 7.03 18.71 -0.34
CA CYS A 250 6.37 17.90 0.69
C CYS A 250 4.90 17.63 0.33
N LEU A 251 4.15 18.65 -0.09
CA LEU A 251 2.76 18.49 -0.54
C LEU A 251 2.64 17.64 -1.80
N THR A 252 3.57 17.76 -2.73
CA THR A 252 3.59 16.95 -3.95
C THR A 252 3.84 15.48 -3.60
N LEU A 253 4.80 15.19 -2.71
CA LEU A 253 5.03 13.84 -2.23
C LEU A 253 3.81 13.29 -1.47
N MET A 254 3.15 14.12 -0.65
CA MET A 254 1.91 13.75 0.06
C MET A 254 0.79 13.36 -0.92
N GLN A 255 0.63 14.13 -2.00
CA GLN A 255 -0.32 13.81 -3.06
C GLN A 255 -0.02 12.45 -3.71
N ILE A 256 1.26 12.16 -4.01
CA ILE A 256 1.64 10.89 -4.64
C ILE A 256 1.42 9.72 -3.68
N ILE A 257 1.70 9.88 -2.38
CA ILE A 257 1.40 8.85 -1.38
C ILE A 257 -0.11 8.60 -1.31
N GLY A 258 -0.91 9.66 -1.37
CA GLY A 258 -2.37 9.57 -1.43
C GLY A 258 -2.87 8.85 -2.69
N ASP A 259 -2.26 9.12 -3.84
CA ASP A 259 -2.59 8.43 -5.09
C ASP A 259 -2.26 6.93 -5.00
N PHE A 260 -1.09 6.60 -4.44
CA PHE A 260 -0.72 5.21 -4.18
C PHE A 260 -1.69 4.52 -3.21
N LEU A 261 -2.11 5.21 -2.14
CA LEU A 261 -3.09 4.68 -1.18
C LEU A 261 -4.42 4.33 -1.87
N VAL A 262 -4.96 5.25 -2.67
CA VAL A 262 -6.21 5.04 -3.42
C VAL A 262 -6.07 3.83 -4.36
N GLN A 263 -4.96 3.73 -5.09
CA GLN A 263 -4.74 2.61 -6.00
C GLN A 263 -4.56 1.27 -5.27
N ILE A 264 -3.97 1.25 -4.06
CA ILE A 264 -3.87 0.05 -3.22
C ILE A 264 -5.25 -0.41 -2.75
N GLU A 265 -6.10 0.52 -2.30
CA GLU A 265 -7.47 0.21 -1.87
C GLU A 265 -8.33 -0.32 -3.04
N GLU A 266 -8.18 0.25 -4.24
CA GLU A 266 -8.87 -0.24 -5.45
C GLU A 266 -8.35 -1.63 -5.89
N PHE A 267 -7.03 -1.82 -5.85
CA PHE A 267 -6.41 -3.10 -6.14
C PHE A 267 -6.85 -4.18 -5.13
N GLU A 268 -6.94 -3.85 -3.84
CA GLU A 268 -7.44 -4.75 -2.81
C GLU A 268 -8.88 -5.18 -3.07
N LYS A 269 -9.78 -4.25 -3.44
CA LYS A 269 -11.15 -4.60 -3.86
C LYS A 269 -11.15 -5.58 -5.02
N THR A 270 -10.31 -5.36 -6.02
CA THR A 270 -10.14 -6.26 -7.18
C THR A 270 -9.63 -7.65 -6.76
N LEU A 271 -8.72 -7.72 -5.79
CA LEU A 271 -8.24 -8.98 -5.21
C LEU A 271 -9.34 -9.72 -4.45
N VAL A 272 -10.12 -9.02 -3.62
CA VAL A 272 -11.23 -9.62 -2.87
C VAL A 272 -12.22 -10.27 -3.84
N VAL A 273 -12.67 -9.54 -4.87
CA VAL A 273 -13.56 -10.08 -5.90
C VAL A 273 -12.94 -11.31 -6.57
N SER A 274 -11.66 -11.23 -6.95
CA SER A 274 -10.93 -12.33 -7.59
C SER A 274 -10.80 -13.58 -6.71
N ILE A 275 -10.66 -13.42 -5.39
CA ILE A 275 -10.58 -14.53 -4.43
C ILE A 275 -11.95 -15.14 -4.19
N VAL A 276 -13.00 -14.33 -4.07
CA VAL A 276 -14.38 -14.80 -3.88
C VAL A 276 -14.86 -15.59 -5.09
N GLU A 277 -14.65 -15.07 -6.31
CA GLU A 277 -14.96 -15.78 -7.56
C GLU A 277 -14.23 -17.12 -7.64
N ALA A 278 -12.94 -17.13 -7.31
CA ALA A 278 -12.14 -18.35 -7.27
C ALA A 278 -12.64 -19.35 -6.24
N SER A 279 -12.98 -18.89 -5.03
CA SER A 279 -13.54 -19.73 -3.98
C SER A 279 -14.84 -20.39 -4.44
N ASN A 280 -15.74 -19.62 -5.04
CA ASN A 280 -17.01 -20.15 -5.57
C ASN A 280 -16.77 -21.20 -6.67
N LYS A 281 -15.84 -20.94 -7.60
CA LYS A 281 -15.45 -21.89 -8.64
C LYS A 281 -14.87 -23.18 -8.07
N LEU A 282 -14.04 -23.09 -7.03
CA LEU A 282 -13.36 -24.23 -6.41
C LEU A 282 -14.25 -25.03 -5.44
N GLN A 283 -15.32 -24.42 -4.92
CA GLN A 283 -16.29 -25.07 -4.02
C GLN A 283 -17.51 -25.63 -4.76
N SER A 284 -17.74 -25.25 -6.02
CA SER A 284 -18.84 -25.76 -6.82
C SER A 284 -18.79 -27.30 -6.92
N GLY A 285 -19.74 -27.97 -6.26
CA GLY A 285 -19.86 -29.42 -6.26
C GLY A 285 -20.28 -30.03 -7.61
N THR A 286 -20.54 -29.20 -8.62
CA THR A 286 -20.90 -29.64 -9.98
C THR A 286 -19.69 -29.87 -10.88
N ALA A 287 -18.47 -29.60 -10.39
CA ALA A 287 -17.25 -29.75 -11.17
C ALA A 287 -16.81 -31.23 -11.25
N GLY A 288 -16.61 -31.75 -12.46
CA GLY A 288 -16.07 -33.09 -12.69
C GLY A 288 -14.69 -33.30 -12.05
N SER A 289 -14.26 -34.55 -11.86
CA SER A 289 -13.02 -34.90 -11.13
C SER A 289 -11.77 -34.17 -11.62
N PHE A 290 -11.67 -33.87 -12.92
CA PHE A 290 -10.55 -33.15 -13.54
C PHE A 290 -10.52 -31.64 -13.25
N SER A 291 -11.61 -31.09 -12.72
CA SER A 291 -11.73 -29.65 -12.39
C SER A 291 -11.65 -29.36 -10.88
N LYS A 292 -11.46 -30.38 -10.04
CA LYS A 292 -11.34 -30.25 -8.57
C LYS A 292 -9.95 -29.74 -8.15
N PHE A 293 -9.50 -28.60 -8.70
CA PHE A 293 -8.12 -28.10 -8.57
C PHE A 293 -7.64 -27.91 -7.13
N LYS A 294 -8.55 -27.59 -6.20
CA LYS A 294 -8.24 -27.51 -4.76
C LYS A 294 -7.67 -28.84 -4.22
N ILE A 295 -8.15 -29.98 -4.71
CA ILE A 295 -7.66 -31.30 -4.31
C ILE A 295 -6.44 -31.72 -5.17
N LEU A 296 -6.44 -31.33 -6.44
CA LEU A 296 -5.42 -31.74 -7.43
C LEU A 296 -4.08 -31.00 -7.28
N LEU A 297 -4.08 -29.75 -6.80
CA LEU A 297 -2.89 -28.89 -6.78
C LEU A 297 -2.42 -28.50 -5.38
N LEU A 298 -3.32 -28.47 -4.38
CA LEU A 298 -2.94 -28.10 -3.02
C LEU A 298 -2.61 -29.32 -2.16
N THR A 299 -1.55 -29.19 -1.38
CA THR A 299 -1.24 -30.09 -0.27
C THR A 299 -2.30 -29.97 0.84
N PRO A 300 -2.40 -30.94 1.77
CA PRO A 300 -3.33 -30.83 2.90
C PRO A 300 -3.16 -29.52 3.69
N ASN A 301 -1.92 -29.06 3.88
CA ASN A 301 -1.65 -27.77 4.52
C ASN A 301 -2.16 -26.59 3.67
N GLY A 302 -1.84 -26.58 2.37
CA GLY A 302 -2.28 -25.51 1.47
C GLY A 302 -3.81 -25.40 1.38
N ARG A 303 -4.54 -26.52 1.46
CA ARG A 303 -6.01 -26.51 1.55
C ARG A 303 -6.51 -25.82 2.82
N GLN A 304 -5.89 -26.10 3.97
CA GLN A 304 -6.25 -25.46 5.23
C GLN A 304 -5.96 -23.95 5.20
N GLU A 305 -4.83 -23.53 4.62
CA GLU A 305 -4.50 -22.11 4.47
C GLU A 305 -5.49 -21.39 3.56
N PHE A 306 -5.84 -21.98 2.42
CA PHE A 306 -6.85 -21.45 1.52
C PHE A 306 -8.22 -21.34 2.21
N ASP A 307 -8.64 -22.38 2.93
CA ASP A 307 -9.92 -22.37 3.64
C ASP A 307 -9.96 -21.35 4.78
N LYS A 308 -8.84 -21.13 5.47
CA LYS A 308 -8.72 -20.06 6.47
C LYS A 308 -8.87 -18.68 5.82
N LEU A 309 -8.22 -18.46 4.68
CA LEU A 309 -8.33 -17.21 3.92
C LEU A 309 -9.79 -16.93 3.51
N VAL A 310 -10.44 -17.90 2.87
CA VAL A 310 -11.84 -17.77 2.44
C VAL A 310 -12.78 -17.52 3.62
N LYS A 311 -12.62 -18.26 4.73
CA LYS A 311 -13.41 -18.04 5.95
C LYS A 311 -13.20 -16.63 6.51
N SER A 312 -11.97 -16.12 6.50
CA SER A 312 -11.68 -14.78 7.01
C SER A 312 -12.34 -13.68 6.19
N LEU A 313 -12.44 -13.85 4.87
CA LEU A 313 -13.13 -12.91 3.98
C LEU A 313 -14.66 -12.95 4.15
N ASN A 314 -15.23 -14.13 4.38
CA ASN A 314 -16.68 -14.29 4.54
C ASN A 314 -17.20 -13.85 5.92
N GLN A 315 -16.33 -13.79 6.94
CA GLN A 315 -16.72 -13.50 8.33
C GLN A 315 -16.50 -12.05 8.74
N ASN A 316 -15.58 -11.32 8.09
CA ASN A 316 -15.25 -9.94 8.40
C ASN A 316 -15.27 -9.08 7.13
N GLU A 317 -16.35 -8.30 6.94
CA GLU A 317 -16.44 -7.35 5.83
C GLU A 317 -15.38 -6.23 5.92
N GLU A 318 -14.83 -5.97 7.11
CA GLU A 318 -13.87 -4.86 7.35
C GLU A 318 -12.39 -5.27 7.32
N LYS A 319 -12.06 -6.56 7.14
CA LYS A 319 -10.66 -6.99 7.22
C LYS A 319 -9.93 -6.76 5.89
N THR A 320 -8.99 -5.83 5.89
CA THR A 320 -8.08 -5.57 4.76
C THR A 320 -7.12 -6.75 4.56
N LEU A 321 -6.94 -7.18 3.31
CA LEU A 321 -6.01 -8.22 2.88
C LEU A 321 -4.56 -7.75 2.92
N LEU A 322 -4.33 -6.45 2.69
CA LEU A 322 -3.04 -5.77 2.67
C LEU A 322 -2.87 -4.84 3.88
N ALA A 323 -3.42 -5.23 5.04
CA ALA A 323 -3.41 -4.42 6.27
C ALA A 323 -2.04 -3.82 6.59
N SER A 324 -0.97 -4.62 6.56
CA SER A 324 0.39 -4.15 6.85
C SER A 324 0.90 -3.08 5.87
N VAL A 325 0.47 -3.14 4.61
CA VAL A 325 0.83 -2.15 3.59
C VAL A 325 0.07 -0.85 3.86
N ILE A 326 -1.24 -0.94 4.09
CA ILE A 326 -2.09 0.22 4.39
C ILE A 326 -1.63 0.94 5.67
N GLU A 327 -1.34 0.19 6.74
CA GLU A 327 -0.79 0.74 7.99
C GLU A 327 0.55 1.46 7.76
N SER A 328 1.41 0.90 6.90
CA SER A 328 2.70 1.53 6.55
C SER A 328 2.51 2.81 5.74
N ILE A 329 1.52 2.85 4.84
CA ILE A 329 1.15 4.06 4.10
C ILE A 329 0.61 5.13 5.05
N TYR A 330 -0.27 4.78 5.98
CA TYR A 330 -0.82 5.74 6.95
C TYR A 330 0.27 6.34 7.83
N LYS A 331 1.20 5.50 8.30
CA LYS A 331 2.38 5.98 9.03
C LYS A 331 3.21 6.95 8.19
N LEU A 332 3.46 6.62 6.92
CA LEU A 332 4.20 7.49 6.01
C LEU A 332 3.47 8.83 5.77
N CYS A 333 2.14 8.83 5.65
CA CYS A 333 1.34 10.05 5.60
C CYS A 333 1.54 10.91 6.86
N ALA A 334 1.48 10.31 8.05
CA ALA A 334 1.66 11.02 9.31
C ALA A 334 3.08 11.60 9.46
N ASP A 335 4.11 10.82 9.12
CA ASP A 335 5.52 11.25 9.20
C ASP A 335 5.82 12.41 8.22
N LEU A 336 5.32 12.33 6.99
CA LEU A 336 5.49 13.41 6.01
C LEU A 336 4.67 14.65 6.38
N HIS A 337 3.49 14.47 6.97
CA HIS A 337 2.64 15.57 7.42
C HIS A 337 3.32 16.34 8.54
N HIS A 338 3.91 15.63 9.51
CA HIS A 338 4.73 16.23 10.55
C HIS A 338 5.90 17.04 9.97
N THR A 339 6.63 16.46 9.02
CA THR A 339 7.73 17.14 8.31
C THR A 339 7.24 18.41 7.61
N THR A 340 6.07 18.34 6.97
CA THR A 340 5.44 19.48 6.28
C THR A 340 5.14 20.61 7.28
N TYR A 341 4.64 20.29 8.47
CA TYR A 341 4.39 21.28 9.52
C TYR A 341 5.67 21.91 10.04
N GLU A 342 6.72 21.13 10.28
CA GLU A 342 8.00 21.69 10.69
C GLU A 342 8.54 22.69 9.65
N VAL A 343 8.37 22.41 8.36
CA VAL A 343 8.77 23.33 7.27
C VAL A 343 7.95 24.63 7.30
N ILE A 344 6.62 24.55 7.45
CA ILE A 344 5.76 25.74 7.49
C ILE A 344 6.00 26.59 8.74
N PHE A 345 6.21 25.96 9.90
CA PHE A 345 6.34 26.68 11.17
C PHE A 345 7.76 27.19 11.44
N ALA A 346 8.79 26.68 10.76
CA ALA A 346 10.18 27.09 11.02
C ALA A 346 10.45 28.61 10.85
N PRO A 347 9.95 29.30 9.80
CA PRO A 347 10.12 30.74 9.65
C PRO A 347 9.38 31.52 10.75
N ILE A 348 8.14 31.11 11.05
CA ILE A 348 7.29 31.71 12.09
C ILE A 348 7.98 31.61 13.46
N PHE A 349 8.46 30.42 13.81
CA PHE A 349 9.17 30.18 15.06
C PHE A 349 10.43 31.04 15.17
N THR A 350 11.21 31.10 14.10
CA THR A 350 12.47 31.86 14.06
C THR A 350 12.24 33.35 14.35
N GLN A 351 11.15 33.92 13.84
CA GLN A 351 10.78 35.30 14.12
C GLN A 351 10.22 35.50 15.53
N LEU A 352 9.29 34.65 15.98
CA LEU A 352 8.64 34.82 17.28
C LEU A 352 9.58 34.64 18.48
N VAL A 353 10.65 33.84 18.35
CA VAL A 353 11.68 33.73 19.40
C VAL A 353 12.42 35.07 19.63
N LEU A 354 12.39 35.99 18.66
CA LEU A 354 12.98 37.33 18.83
C LEU A 354 12.17 38.22 19.77
N ILE A 355 10.89 37.90 20.05
CA ILE A 355 10.01 38.68 20.93
C ILE A 355 10.72 38.97 22.24
N GLN A 356 11.19 37.97 22.98
CA GLN A 356 11.78 38.17 24.31
C GLN A 356 13.03 39.06 24.31
N ARG A 357 13.67 39.25 23.16
CA ARG A 357 14.89 40.05 22.99
C ARG A 357 14.62 41.41 22.36
N ALA A 358 13.36 41.74 22.08
CA ALA A 358 13.01 42.97 21.39
C ALA A 358 13.40 44.19 22.25
N PRO A 359 13.99 45.23 21.65
CA PRO A 359 14.47 46.41 22.38
C PRO A 359 13.33 47.17 23.07
N ALA A 360 12.09 46.99 22.60
CA ALA A 360 10.88 47.60 23.17
C ALA A 360 10.66 47.29 24.66
N TRP A 361 11.17 46.17 25.17
CA TRP A 361 10.97 45.75 26.56
C TRP A 361 12.04 46.30 27.52
N PHE A 362 13.23 46.60 27.01
CA PHE A 362 14.41 46.98 27.80
C PHE A 362 14.67 48.50 27.82
N GLY A 363 13.78 49.28 27.20
CA GLY A 363 13.91 50.74 27.14
C GLY A 363 13.86 51.35 28.53
N ASP A 364 15.01 51.86 28.99
CA ASP A 364 15.10 52.77 30.13
C ASP A 364 14.27 54.01 29.81
N GLY A 365 13.16 54.22 30.52
CA GLY A 365 12.19 55.29 30.29
C GLY A 365 12.74 56.72 30.45
N ALA A 366 14.06 56.89 30.46
CA ALA A 366 14.76 58.13 30.76
C ALA A 366 15.75 58.60 29.67
N LYS A 367 15.98 57.87 28.56
CA LYS A 367 17.06 58.22 27.60
C LYS A 367 16.72 58.25 26.10
N VAL A 368 15.45 58.25 25.73
CA VAL A 368 15.05 58.77 24.41
C VAL A 368 14.47 60.16 24.63
N GLN A 369 15.30 61.18 24.35
CA GLN A 369 14.95 62.59 24.49
C GLN A 369 13.62 62.91 23.78
N GLY A 370 12.59 63.23 24.56
CA GLY A 370 11.43 63.99 24.10
C GLY A 370 10.09 63.26 23.94
N LEU A 371 10.00 61.94 24.18
CA LEU A 371 8.74 61.21 24.04
C LEU A 371 8.15 60.92 25.42
N SER A 372 7.10 61.65 25.78
CA SER A 372 6.35 61.44 27.03
C SER A 372 5.77 60.02 27.09
N SER A 373 5.53 59.53 28.30
CA SER A 373 4.77 58.31 28.61
C SER A 373 3.32 58.31 28.10
N ASP A 374 2.90 59.39 27.43
CA ASP A 374 1.56 59.71 26.97
C ASP A 374 1.43 59.74 25.44
N LEU A 375 2.28 58.99 24.73
CA LEU A 375 2.08 58.82 23.30
C LEU A 375 0.74 58.10 23.03
N PRO A 376 -0.09 58.65 22.14
CA PRO A 376 -1.33 58.02 21.68
C PRO A 376 -1.06 56.69 20.98
N ASP A 377 -2.01 55.76 21.05
CA ASP A 377 -1.86 54.39 20.51
C ASP A 377 -1.52 54.36 19.01
N TYR A 378 -1.92 55.37 18.23
CA TYR A 378 -1.57 55.50 16.81
C TYR A 378 -0.10 55.86 16.54
N SER A 379 0.70 56.10 17.58
CA SER A 379 2.14 56.39 17.47
C SER A 379 3.01 55.13 17.45
N PHE A 380 2.41 53.96 17.72
CA PHE A 380 3.10 52.68 17.75
C PHE A 380 2.90 51.95 16.41
N ALA A 381 4.00 51.50 15.82
CA ALA A 381 4.01 50.65 14.64
C ALA A 381 4.36 49.21 15.04
N PRO A 382 3.82 48.20 14.32
CA PRO A 382 4.16 46.81 14.60
C PRO A 382 5.66 46.55 14.41
N GLN A 383 6.26 45.77 15.31
CA GLN A 383 7.69 45.46 15.27
C GLN A 383 8.06 44.53 14.12
N GLU A 384 9.35 44.51 13.76
CA GLU A 384 9.86 43.73 12.63
C GLU A 384 9.50 42.24 12.74
N TYR A 385 9.65 41.62 13.91
CA TYR A 385 9.36 40.19 14.07
C TYR A 385 7.92 39.83 13.68
N ILE A 386 6.93 40.68 14.02
CA ILE A 386 5.53 40.38 13.76
C ILE A 386 5.12 40.77 12.35
N THR A 387 5.72 41.83 11.79
CA THR A 387 5.50 42.19 10.39
C THR A 387 6.07 41.14 9.44
N GLN A 388 7.21 40.53 9.75
CA GLN A 388 7.77 39.40 9.00
C GLN A 388 6.87 38.15 9.08
N VAL A 389 6.33 37.83 10.26
CA VAL A 389 5.34 36.74 10.40
C VAL A 389 4.09 37.05 9.57
N GLY A 390 3.58 38.28 9.64
CA GLY A 390 2.40 38.68 8.88
C GLY A 390 2.59 38.57 7.37
N GLN A 391 3.73 39.07 6.86
CA GLN A 391 4.09 38.94 5.45
C GLN A 391 4.18 37.49 5.00
N TYR A 392 4.79 36.61 5.81
CA TYR A 392 4.86 35.17 5.52
C TYR A 392 3.48 34.51 5.47
N LEU A 393 2.59 34.82 6.42
CA LEU A 393 1.23 34.27 6.43
C LEU A 393 0.42 34.73 5.22
N MET A 394 0.61 35.98 4.77
CA MET A 394 -0.10 36.52 3.61
C MET A 394 0.34 35.91 2.27
N THR A 395 1.56 35.36 2.17
CA THR A 395 2.03 34.68 0.96
C THR A 395 1.69 33.20 0.94
N LEU A 396 1.46 32.55 2.09
CA LEU A 396 1.13 31.14 2.21
C LEU A 396 -0.02 30.68 1.29
N PRO A 397 -1.17 31.39 1.16
CA PRO A 397 -2.24 30.99 0.26
C PRO A 397 -1.80 30.87 -1.21
N GLN A 398 -0.90 31.74 -1.68
CA GLN A 398 -0.39 31.71 -3.06
C GLN A 398 0.41 30.44 -3.35
N HIS A 399 1.12 29.92 -2.33
CA HIS A 399 1.89 28.69 -2.46
C HIS A 399 1.03 27.41 -2.36
N LEU A 400 -0.21 27.54 -1.88
CA LEU A 400 -1.23 26.48 -1.85
C LEU A 400 -2.08 26.44 -3.12
N GLU A 401 -2.17 27.55 -3.86
CA GLU A 401 -2.94 27.67 -5.10
C GLU A 401 -2.67 26.56 -6.13
N PRO A 402 -1.42 26.10 -6.36
CA PRO A 402 -1.16 25.00 -7.30
C PRO A 402 -1.92 23.70 -6.98
N PHE A 403 -2.26 23.50 -5.71
CA PHE A 403 -2.99 22.31 -5.23
C PHE A 403 -4.51 22.54 -5.14
N LEU A 404 -4.98 23.76 -5.41
CA LEU A 404 -6.40 24.15 -5.46
C LEU A 404 -6.95 24.20 -6.88
N LEU A 405 -6.11 24.47 -7.88
CA LEU A 405 -6.53 24.65 -9.29
C LEU A 405 -7.18 23.40 -9.91
N ARG A 406 -7.01 22.22 -9.29
CA ARG A 406 -7.67 20.96 -9.66
C ARG A 406 -8.10 20.24 -8.39
N ASP A 407 -9.30 19.67 -8.39
CA ASP A 407 -9.72 18.78 -7.32
C ASP A 407 -8.65 17.70 -7.12
N ASN A 408 -8.13 17.63 -5.90
CA ASN A 408 -6.99 16.78 -5.57
C ASN A 408 -7.41 15.73 -4.51
N PRO A 409 -8.23 14.74 -4.91
CA PRO A 409 -8.77 13.75 -3.96
C PRO A 409 -7.66 12.94 -3.32
N SER A 410 -6.57 12.67 -4.05
CA SER A 410 -5.40 11.95 -3.56
C SER A 410 -4.73 12.69 -2.39
N LEU A 411 -4.45 13.99 -2.53
CA LEU A 411 -3.88 14.79 -1.45
C LEU A 411 -4.81 14.86 -0.23
N VAL A 412 -6.11 15.10 -0.45
CA VAL A 412 -7.10 15.15 0.63
C VAL A 412 -7.18 13.81 1.37
N HIS A 413 -7.12 12.70 0.64
CA HIS A 413 -7.15 11.36 1.21
C HIS A 413 -5.90 11.07 2.06
N ALA A 414 -4.71 11.46 1.59
CA ALA A 414 -3.48 11.35 2.38
C ALA A 414 -3.50 12.21 3.66
N LEU A 415 -3.99 13.45 3.56
CA LEU A 415 -4.10 14.35 4.72
C LEU A 415 -5.10 13.83 5.77
N ARG A 416 -6.22 13.23 5.33
CA ARG A 416 -7.18 12.57 6.24
C ARG A 416 -6.58 11.33 6.91
N ALA A 417 -5.73 10.59 6.21
CA ALA A 417 -5.00 9.47 6.78
C ALA A 417 -3.93 9.93 7.78
N ALA A 418 -3.38 11.14 7.61
CA ALA A 418 -2.36 11.70 8.49
C ALA A 418 -2.93 12.32 9.78
N ASP A 419 -4.00 13.12 9.69
CA ASP A 419 -4.56 13.86 10.82
C ASP A 419 -6.10 13.96 10.73
N ALA A 420 -6.78 13.62 11.83
CA ALA A 420 -8.23 13.64 11.96
C ALA A 420 -8.85 15.05 11.76
N GLN A 421 -8.08 16.12 11.95
CA GLN A 421 -8.52 17.50 11.71
C GLN A 421 -8.98 17.72 10.25
N TYR A 422 -8.38 17.01 9.28
CA TYR A 422 -8.79 17.05 7.87
C TYR A 422 -10.06 16.26 7.54
N THR A 423 -10.55 15.47 8.50
CA THR A 423 -11.84 14.76 8.38
C THR A 423 -13.00 15.62 8.89
N GLN A 424 -12.73 16.51 9.85
CA GLN A 424 -13.73 17.37 10.50
C GLN A 424 -13.88 18.75 9.84
N GLY A 425 -12.99 19.11 8.90
CA GLY A 425 -13.03 20.38 8.19
C GLY A 425 -14.34 20.58 7.41
N SER A 426 -14.90 21.79 7.47
CA SER A 426 -16.10 22.18 6.71
C SER A 426 -15.89 21.98 5.21
N ALA A 427 -16.94 21.57 4.51
CA ALA A 427 -16.91 21.40 3.05
C ALA A 427 -16.57 22.69 2.29
N GLU A 428 -16.80 23.85 2.90
CA GLU A 428 -16.42 25.16 2.37
C GLU A 428 -14.93 25.42 2.64
N GLY A 429 -14.12 25.49 1.58
CA GLY A 429 -12.69 25.83 1.62
C GLY A 429 -11.69 24.65 1.60
N GLY A 430 -12.17 23.41 1.69
CA GLY A 430 -11.35 22.20 1.52
C GLY A 430 -10.19 22.04 2.51
N PHE A 431 -9.14 21.31 2.10
CA PHE A 431 -7.98 21.06 2.97
C PHE A 431 -7.16 22.33 3.25
N THR A 432 -7.19 23.31 2.35
CA THR A 432 -6.47 24.58 2.50
C THR A 432 -7.01 25.40 3.65
N ALA A 433 -8.33 25.55 3.77
CA ALA A 433 -8.93 26.23 4.91
C ALA A 433 -8.55 25.54 6.24
N THR A 434 -8.52 24.21 6.24
CA THR A 434 -8.10 23.42 7.41
C THR A 434 -6.63 23.68 7.75
N LEU A 435 -5.73 23.60 6.76
CA LEU A 435 -4.30 23.86 6.95
C LEU A 435 -4.03 25.29 7.43
N LEU A 436 -4.64 26.29 6.78
CA LEU A 436 -4.50 27.69 7.17
C LEU A 436 -5.01 27.92 8.60
N GLY A 437 -6.14 27.32 8.97
CA GLY A 437 -6.65 27.37 10.34
C GLY A 437 -5.69 26.74 11.35
N ILE A 438 -5.01 25.65 11.00
CA ILE A 438 -3.99 25.02 11.85
C ILE A 438 -2.76 25.93 11.99
N VAL A 439 -2.29 26.51 10.89
CA VAL A 439 -1.16 27.44 10.90
C VAL A 439 -1.47 28.70 11.71
N ALA A 440 -2.66 29.28 11.56
CA ALA A 440 -3.12 30.43 12.34
C ALA A 440 -3.18 30.13 13.85
N LYS A 441 -3.79 29.01 14.24
CA LYS A 441 -3.84 28.57 15.65
C LYS A 441 -2.44 28.32 16.21
N GLY A 442 -1.58 27.64 15.46
CA GLY A 442 -0.19 27.39 15.86
C GLY A 442 0.59 28.69 16.04
N THR A 443 0.43 29.65 15.12
CA THR A 443 1.08 30.96 15.19
C THR A 443 0.62 31.75 16.40
N CYS A 444 -0.69 31.78 16.68
CA CYS A 444 -1.25 32.41 17.87
C CYS A 444 -0.67 31.81 19.16
N GLN A 445 -0.64 30.47 19.23
CA GLN A 445 -0.09 29.77 20.38
C GLN A 445 1.39 30.08 20.59
N MET A 446 2.19 30.04 19.51
CA MET A 446 3.62 30.36 19.56
C MET A 446 3.86 31.81 19.98
N PHE A 447 3.09 32.78 19.47
CA PHE A 447 3.21 34.17 19.88
C PHE A 447 2.85 34.29 21.36
N GLN A 448 1.72 33.73 21.79
CA GLN A 448 1.32 33.74 23.20
C GLN A 448 2.42 33.18 24.10
N ASP A 449 3.00 32.03 23.76
CA ASP A 449 4.05 31.39 24.57
C ASP A 449 5.33 32.24 24.64
N GLN A 450 5.74 32.85 23.53
CA GLN A 450 6.92 33.73 23.51
C GLN A 450 6.67 35.05 24.24
N ALA A 451 5.47 35.62 24.12
CA ALA A 451 5.07 36.86 24.77
C ALA A 451 4.97 36.68 26.30
N LEU A 452 4.43 35.56 26.77
CA LEU A 452 4.38 35.24 28.20
C LEU A 452 5.76 35.03 28.84
N GLY A 453 6.81 34.84 28.03
CA GLY A 453 8.19 34.78 28.49
C GLY A 453 8.88 36.14 28.66
N ILE A 454 8.21 37.26 28.38
CA ILE A 454 8.77 38.60 28.65
C ILE A 454 8.75 38.86 30.16
N CYS A 455 9.91 39.23 30.73
CA CYS A 455 10.07 39.35 32.19
C CYS A 455 9.30 40.53 32.80
N GLU A 456 9.39 41.72 32.19
CA GLU A 456 8.80 42.94 32.72
C GLU A 456 8.29 43.83 31.57
N LEU A 457 7.12 44.44 31.75
CA LEU A 457 6.47 45.31 30.79
C LEU A 457 6.13 46.66 31.44
N ASN A 458 6.78 47.73 30.97
CA ASN A 458 6.37 49.10 31.28
C ASN A 458 5.14 49.53 30.44
N THR A 459 4.60 50.74 30.67
CA THR A 459 3.41 51.24 29.96
C THR A 459 3.59 51.30 28.43
N GLY A 460 4.77 51.73 27.95
CA GLY A 460 5.07 51.78 26.52
C GLY A 460 5.17 50.38 25.90
N ALA A 461 5.80 49.45 26.61
CA ALA A 461 5.88 48.04 26.25
C ALA A 461 4.50 47.36 26.21
N CYS A 462 3.60 47.68 27.14
CA CYS A 462 2.23 47.17 27.10
C CYS A 462 1.49 47.63 25.83
N LYS A 463 1.59 48.93 25.50
CA LYS A 463 1.01 49.49 24.27
C LYS A 463 1.62 48.85 23.01
N GLN A 464 2.94 48.72 22.97
CA GLN A 464 3.63 48.09 21.84
C GLN A 464 3.22 46.64 21.63
N LEU A 465 3.19 45.82 22.69
CA LEU A 465 2.78 44.41 22.58
C LEU A 465 1.31 44.27 22.16
N ALA A 466 0.43 45.14 22.64
CA ALA A 466 -0.96 45.18 22.19
C ALA A 466 -1.06 45.53 20.70
N THR A 467 -0.29 46.52 20.22
CA THR A 467 -0.19 46.86 18.80
C THR A 467 0.33 45.68 17.95
N ASP A 468 1.33 44.94 18.45
CA ASP A 468 1.87 43.77 17.76
C ASP A 468 0.83 42.62 17.68
N ILE A 469 0.04 42.40 18.74
CA ILE A 469 -1.07 41.43 18.74
C ILE A 469 -2.17 41.83 17.76
N ASP A 470 -2.58 43.10 17.77
CA ASP A 470 -3.65 43.60 16.91
C ASP A 470 -3.24 43.55 15.43
N TYR A 471 -1.96 43.79 15.12
CA TYR A 471 -1.43 43.60 13.76
C TYR A 471 -1.59 42.15 13.29
N LEU A 472 -1.23 41.16 14.11
CA LEU A 472 -1.46 39.75 13.77
C LEU A 472 -2.96 39.47 13.60
N GLY A 473 -3.80 40.04 14.45
CA GLY A 473 -5.26 39.94 14.32
C GLY A 473 -5.77 40.41 12.96
N ASN A 474 -5.33 41.58 12.49
CA ASN A 474 -5.69 42.12 11.19
C ASN A 474 -5.21 41.22 10.04
N VAL A 475 -3.98 40.70 10.11
CA VAL A 475 -3.45 39.75 9.11
C VAL A 475 -4.33 38.49 9.04
N LEU A 476 -4.71 37.93 10.19
CA LEU A 476 -5.56 36.74 10.21
C LEU A 476 -6.97 37.04 9.68
N GLU A 477 -7.52 38.22 9.99
CA GLU A 477 -8.82 38.66 9.46
C GLU A 477 -8.80 38.80 7.93
N GLU A 478 -7.72 39.34 7.35
CA GLU A 478 -7.51 39.39 5.90
C GLU A 478 -7.48 37.98 5.26
N LEU A 479 -7.02 36.98 6.02
CA LEU A 479 -7.03 35.56 5.62
C LEU A 479 -8.36 34.85 5.93
N GLY A 480 -9.35 35.54 6.51
CA GLY A 480 -10.63 34.97 6.92
C GLY A 480 -10.55 34.08 8.17
N LEU A 481 -9.55 34.28 9.02
CA LEU A 481 -9.28 33.47 10.22
C LEU A 481 -9.33 34.33 11.49
N PRO A 482 -9.78 33.78 12.62
CA PRO A 482 -9.84 34.54 13.87
C PRO A 482 -8.50 34.51 14.63
N LEU A 483 -8.19 35.61 15.31
CA LEU A 483 -7.19 35.64 16.38
C LEU A 483 -7.68 34.77 17.56
N SER A 484 -6.79 34.02 18.21
CA SER A 484 -7.16 33.21 19.37
C SER A 484 -7.72 34.03 20.53
N ASP A 485 -8.72 33.51 21.23
CA ASP A 485 -9.35 34.14 22.41
C ASP A 485 -8.31 34.57 23.46
N ASN A 486 -7.27 33.76 23.66
CA ASN A 486 -6.20 34.05 24.61
C ASN A 486 -5.42 35.32 24.25
N LEU A 487 -5.07 35.51 22.97
CA LEU A 487 -4.37 36.71 22.52
C LEU A 487 -5.29 37.94 22.53
N GLN A 488 -6.58 37.79 22.19
CA GLN A 488 -7.57 38.87 22.30
C GLN A 488 -7.70 39.34 23.76
N GLN A 489 -7.79 38.40 24.70
CA GLN A 489 -7.81 38.70 26.14
C GLN A 489 -6.49 39.33 26.59
N MET A 490 -5.34 38.85 26.11
CA MET A 490 -4.05 39.44 26.42
C MET A 490 -3.95 40.90 25.94
N SER A 491 -4.36 41.20 24.69
CA SER A 491 -4.42 42.58 24.17
C SER A 491 -5.31 43.48 25.05
N THR A 492 -6.48 42.98 25.46
CA THR A 492 -7.38 43.68 26.39
C THR A 492 -6.71 43.98 27.73
N LEU A 493 -6.09 42.97 28.35
CA LEU A 493 -5.43 43.09 29.66
C LEU A 493 -4.20 44.01 29.63
N LEU A 494 -3.48 44.08 28.52
CA LEU A 494 -2.33 45.00 28.35
C LEU A 494 -2.77 46.47 28.32
N ARG A 495 -4.00 46.74 27.85
CA ARG A 495 -4.57 48.09 27.73
C ARG A 495 -5.24 48.62 29.00
N LEU A 496 -5.55 47.75 29.97
CA LEU A 496 -6.18 48.16 31.23
C LEU A 496 -5.24 49.00 32.10
N SER A 497 -5.79 49.99 32.80
CA SER A 497 -5.07 50.71 33.86
C SER A 497 -4.80 49.76 35.05
N PRO A 498 -3.77 50.01 35.89
CA PRO A 498 -3.54 49.22 37.10
C PRO A 498 -4.73 49.22 38.07
N GLU A 499 -5.49 50.32 38.12
CA GLU A 499 -6.66 50.50 39.00
C GLU A 499 -7.85 49.67 38.52
N ASP A 500 -8.08 49.64 37.20
CA ASP A 500 -9.18 48.90 36.57
C ASP A 500 -8.84 47.43 36.27
N TYR A 501 -7.61 46.99 36.56
CA TYR A 501 -7.14 45.66 36.18
C TYR A 501 -7.98 44.54 36.80
N GLN A 502 -8.40 44.68 38.06
CA GLN A 502 -9.17 43.65 38.76
C GLN A 502 -10.61 43.55 38.24
N SER A 503 -11.26 44.67 37.94
CA SER A 503 -12.63 44.70 37.41
C SER A 503 -12.66 44.34 35.92
N GLY A 504 -11.73 44.87 35.13
CA GLY A 504 -11.62 44.66 33.69
C GLY A 504 -11.07 43.29 33.26
N SER A 505 -10.46 42.53 34.19
CA SER A 505 -10.02 41.15 33.93
C SER A 505 -11.12 40.10 34.11
N SER A 506 -12.32 40.51 34.55
CA SER A 506 -13.46 39.60 34.74
C SER A 506 -13.85 38.91 33.43
N GLY A 507 -13.90 37.57 33.43
CA GLY A 507 -14.24 36.76 32.26
C GLY A 507 -13.05 36.36 31.38
N CYS A 508 -11.85 36.88 31.64
CA CYS A 508 -10.62 36.45 30.98
C CYS A 508 -10.06 35.15 31.61
N ASN A 509 -9.24 34.42 30.86
CA ASN A 509 -8.55 33.23 31.32
C ASN A 509 -7.63 33.57 32.51
N ALA A 510 -7.85 32.93 33.65
CA ALA A 510 -7.13 33.18 34.89
C ALA A 510 -5.60 33.07 34.76
N ARG A 511 -5.11 32.16 33.90
CA ARG A 511 -3.66 32.00 33.66
C ARG A 511 -3.06 33.22 32.97
N ILE A 512 -3.77 33.79 31.99
CA ILE A 512 -3.32 34.97 31.25
C ILE A 512 -3.40 36.20 32.15
N VAL A 513 -4.47 36.34 32.93
CA VAL A 513 -4.64 37.42 33.92
C VAL A 513 -3.49 37.41 34.92
N ALA A 514 -3.15 36.25 35.49
CA ALA A 514 -2.06 36.13 36.45
C ALA A 514 -0.70 36.47 35.82
N ALA A 515 -0.43 35.98 34.61
CA ALA A 515 0.83 36.22 33.94
C ALA A 515 1.01 37.70 33.55
N VAL A 516 0.01 38.32 32.90
CA VAL A 516 0.08 39.73 32.51
C VAL A 516 0.18 40.64 33.74
N ARG A 517 -0.53 40.31 34.84
CA ARG A 517 -0.39 41.02 36.12
C ARG A 517 1.04 40.98 36.65
N GLN A 518 1.67 39.81 36.62
CA GLN A 518 3.05 39.61 37.06
C GLN A 518 4.03 40.39 36.18
N MET A 519 3.90 40.28 34.85
CA MET A 519 4.76 40.99 33.90
C MET A 519 4.68 42.52 34.06
N ARG A 520 3.52 43.04 34.49
CA ARG A 520 3.27 44.48 34.69
C ARG A 520 3.52 44.98 36.12
N ASN A 521 3.95 44.10 37.04
CA ASN A 521 4.16 44.43 38.46
C ASN A 521 2.93 45.07 39.16
N ILE A 522 1.71 44.64 38.80
CA ILE A 522 0.47 45.15 39.44
C ILE A 522 0.26 44.42 40.76
N ALA A 523 0.15 45.16 41.86
CA ALA A 523 -0.06 44.59 43.19
C ALA A 523 -1.37 43.78 43.24
N SER A 524 -1.31 42.56 43.78
CA SER A 524 -2.53 41.81 44.07
C SER A 524 -3.26 42.51 45.22
N SER A 525 -4.40 43.13 44.95
CA SER A 525 -5.37 43.44 45.99
C SER A 525 -5.77 42.11 46.64
N GLY A 526 -5.41 41.96 47.92
CA GLY A 526 -5.78 40.81 48.75
C GLY A 526 -7.26 40.79 49.07
#